data_AF-A0A3E2UDY1-F1
#
_entry.id   AF-A0A3E2UDY1-F1
#
_cell.length_a   1.000
_cell.length_b   1.000
_cell.length_c   1.000
_cell.angle_alpha   90.00
_cell.angle_beta   90.00
_cell.angle_gamma   90.00
#
_symmetry.space_group_name_H-M   'P 1'
#
loop_
_entity.id
_entity.type
_entity.pdbx_description
1 polymer ?
#
loop_
_entity_poly.entity_id
_entity_poly.type
_entity_poly.pdbx_seq_one_letter_code
_entity_poly.pdbx_strand_id
1 'polypeptide(L)'
;MADTVINFPRDTTLKQLNAIQRAAAAGCSTPGAADLCYKHLVACATSKAEVDSLFVEWWKAQYDSTKYTKVQMLERWFGNVLEDDRVHGCTVPLYATSTSAIGELTDDSVGLVCTPSTASTPGRDDFAHLPQFWCLEVAAEKKEDGSHEIFYVEHIDDLDDVRSGEHLCWVLQKNTFVREWRENGYQHLQMKCHQTTGFKQWREGKDRTGHVYAYMAHPKYYAGKVGGKASCGTGLAPINYTSHTSGVTLWRTRGTQYSGASGAIAKFLDRMMRLKYAKKGNSGTIEGCSSYNYQYKAAVAETGAKRFILTTAQAANLFVGSAISIGTDTDGSTDRNVADVHDIATEVRITAIEPVTIEEAQYSAVYVDVAEAFDTVKDQTLLSTMPYFSGWNDDVQGTDGSKYSATSGKEPGLLQKIEFQNGSYLIISDEIWQWGKDSNEDFTLDCYVCKDQSKVSGTAVTEDYVKQEGLTLTFPKDNTNWRWQWIEDTDCGDVEWPSGVNASGSGVGCKAGLSVYPAASGLRAGWLWCHLDDGGCCGVACRSSNSSLGAADWYGALGADGLNG
;
A
#
# COMPACT_ATOMS: atom_id res chain seq x y z
N MET A 1 -19.10 36.79 46.82
CA MET A 1 -19.37 36.84 45.37
C MET A 1 -18.04 37.09 44.71
N ALA A 2 -17.61 36.14 43.87
CA ALA A 2 -16.31 36.10 43.23
C ALA A 2 -16.36 36.86 41.91
N ASP A 3 -15.40 37.76 41.68
CA ASP A 3 -15.13 38.32 40.36
C ASP A 3 -14.14 37.41 39.64
N THR A 4 -14.65 36.65 38.68
CA THR A 4 -13.86 35.77 37.82
C THR A 4 -13.24 36.59 36.70
N VAL A 5 -11.93 36.85 36.78
CA VAL A 5 -11.17 37.42 35.66
C VAL A 5 -10.95 36.34 34.62
N ILE A 6 -11.68 36.43 33.50
CA ILE A 6 -11.47 35.62 32.31
C ILE A 6 -10.32 36.24 31.52
N ASN A 7 -9.14 35.63 31.59
CA ASN A 7 -7.98 36.05 30.80
C ASN A 7 -8.06 35.41 29.41
N PHE A 8 -8.52 36.16 28.40
CA PHE A 8 -8.49 35.72 27.01
C PHE A 8 -7.09 35.89 26.44
N PRO A 9 -6.51 34.88 25.75
CA PRO A 9 -5.28 35.06 24.97
C PRO A 9 -5.62 35.82 23.68
N ARG A 10 -5.94 37.11 23.78
CA ARG A 10 -6.35 37.95 22.64
C ARG A 10 -5.20 38.74 22.02
N ASP A 11 -4.09 38.95 22.73
CA ASP A 11 -3.06 39.90 22.32
C ASP A 11 -1.96 39.30 21.41
N THR A 12 -1.70 37.99 21.50
CA THR A 12 -0.76 37.29 20.61
C THR A 12 -1.38 36.93 19.26
N THR A 13 -2.62 36.44 19.25
CA THR A 13 -3.35 36.04 18.04
C THR A 13 -3.68 37.24 17.14
N LEU A 14 -4.04 38.39 17.71
CA LEU A 14 -4.25 39.62 16.94
C LEU A 14 -2.95 40.22 16.39
N LYS A 15 -1.82 40.07 17.09
CA LYS A 15 -0.50 40.49 16.58
C LYS A 15 -0.04 39.61 15.42
N GLN A 16 -0.31 38.30 15.46
CA GLN A 16 -0.03 37.36 14.36
C GLN A 16 -0.93 37.63 13.15
N LEU A 17 -2.24 37.79 13.35
CA LEU A 17 -3.19 38.17 12.28
C LEU A 17 -2.83 39.50 11.61
N ASN A 18 -2.38 40.50 12.37
CA ASN A 18 -1.93 41.78 11.82
C ASN A 18 -0.58 41.68 11.08
N ALA A 19 0.31 40.77 11.47
CA ALA A 19 1.56 40.51 10.73
C ALA A 19 1.27 39.78 9.40
N ILE A 20 0.33 38.83 9.42
CA ILE A 20 -0.16 38.10 8.24
C ILE A 20 -0.86 39.05 7.27
N GLN A 21 -1.74 39.94 7.74
CA GLN A 21 -2.37 40.97 6.88
C GLN A 21 -1.36 41.96 6.30
N ARG A 22 -0.29 42.31 7.03
CA ARG A 22 0.78 43.18 6.50
C ARG A 22 1.67 42.46 5.48
N ALA A 23 1.92 41.16 5.63
CA ALA A 23 2.63 40.34 4.65
C ALA A 23 1.80 40.09 3.39
N ALA A 24 0.51 39.81 3.55
CA ALA A 24 -0.45 39.69 2.45
C ALA A 24 -0.64 41.01 1.69
N ALA A 25 -0.68 42.16 2.39
CA ALA A 25 -0.76 43.48 1.77
C ALA A 25 0.55 43.93 1.08
N ALA A 26 1.70 43.33 1.43
CA ALA A 26 3.00 43.62 0.81
C ALA A 26 3.38 42.64 -0.33
N GLY A 27 2.68 41.51 -0.48
CA GLY A 27 3.13 40.33 -1.22
C GLY A 27 2.59 40.13 -2.65
N CYS A 28 1.81 41.05 -3.23
CA CYS A 28 1.35 40.95 -4.62
C CYS A 28 2.45 41.16 -5.69
N SER A 29 3.74 40.97 -5.37
CA SER A 29 4.84 41.21 -6.34
C SER A 29 6.14 40.40 -6.13
N THR A 30 6.22 39.44 -5.21
CA THR A 30 7.45 38.62 -5.06
C THR A 30 7.15 37.12 -4.93
N PRO A 31 7.61 36.27 -5.88
CA PRO A 31 7.54 34.82 -5.73
C PRO A 31 8.18 34.36 -4.40
N GLY A 32 7.48 33.49 -3.65
CA GLY A 32 7.97 32.90 -2.40
C GLY A 32 7.48 33.55 -1.09
N ALA A 33 6.96 34.79 -1.11
CA ALA A 33 6.44 35.43 0.10
C ALA A 33 5.17 34.75 0.66
N ALA A 34 4.30 34.27 -0.24
CA ALA A 34 3.12 33.48 0.13
C ALA A 34 3.52 32.15 0.76
N ASP A 35 4.50 31.44 0.17
CA ASP A 35 4.94 30.12 0.64
C ASP A 35 5.44 30.20 2.09
N LEU A 36 6.22 31.24 2.43
CA LEU A 36 6.67 31.49 3.81
C LEU A 36 5.52 31.78 4.79
N CYS A 37 4.48 32.50 4.34
CA CYS A 37 3.31 32.75 5.17
C CYS A 37 2.57 31.44 5.48
N TYR A 38 2.28 30.63 4.47
CA TYR A 38 1.58 29.37 4.67
C TYR A 38 2.43 28.33 5.40
N LYS A 39 3.77 28.37 5.28
CA LYS A 39 4.66 27.58 6.12
C LYS A 39 4.40 27.83 7.60
N HIS A 40 4.31 29.10 8.01
CA HIS A 40 3.99 29.44 9.40
C HIS A 40 2.59 29.00 9.82
N LEU A 41 1.60 29.10 8.92
CA LEU A 41 0.23 28.64 9.19
C LEU A 41 0.15 27.13 9.37
N VAL A 42 0.81 26.35 8.49
CA VAL A 42 0.91 24.89 8.59
C VAL A 42 1.60 24.49 9.89
N ALA A 43 2.68 25.17 10.28
CA ALA A 43 3.36 24.91 11.55
C ALA A 43 2.46 25.14 12.79
N CYS A 44 1.40 25.95 12.67
CA CYS A 44 0.43 26.21 13.74
C CYS A 44 -0.82 25.33 13.65
N ALA A 45 -0.99 24.57 12.57
CA ALA A 45 -2.14 23.70 12.39
C ALA A 45 -2.12 22.57 13.42
N THR A 46 -3.31 22.17 13.86
CA THR A 46 -3.54 21.15 14.89
C THR A 46 -4.29 19.94 14.35
N SER A 47 -4.72 19.99 13.08
CA SER A 47 -5.48 18.90 12.46
C SER A 47 -5.21 18.82 10.95
N LYS A 48 -5.46 17.63 10.38
CA LYS A 48 -5.29 17.41 8.93
C LYS A 48 -6.21 18.32 8.12
N ALA A 49 -7.48 18.45 8.55
CA ALA A 49 -8.47 19.27 7.88
C ALA A 49 -8.06 20.76 7.77
N GLU A 50 -7.34 21.28 8.76
CA GLU A 50 -6.76 22.63 8.70
C GLU A 50 -5.67 22.74 7.62
N VAL A 51 -4.77 21.77 7.54
CA VAL A 51 -3.71 21.74 6.51
C VAL A 51 -4.29 21.55 5.11
N ASP A 52 -5.31 20.68 4.96
CA ASP A 52 -6.05 20.50 3.70
C ASP A 52 -6.70 21.82 3.26
N SER A 53 -7.31 22.55 4.19
CA SER A 53 -7.93 23.85 3.92
C SER A 53 -6.89 24.90 3.51
N LEU A 54 -5.75 24.94 4.20
CA LEU A 54 -4.63 25.82 3.87
C LEU A 54 -4.05 25.51 2.49
N PHE A 55 -3.96 24.23 2.11
CA PHE A 55 -3.53 23.81 0.77
C PHE A 55 -4.45 24.37 -0.31
N VAL A 56 -5.76 24.20 -0.15
CA VAL A 56 -6.77 24.71 -1.09
C VAL A 56 -6.71 26.23 -1.21
N GLU A 57 -6.60 26.92 -0.08
CA GLU A 57 -6.51 28.38 -0.04
C GLU A 57 -5.24 28.88 -0.75
N TRP A 58 -4.08 28.33 -0.39
CA TRP A 58 -2.80 28.65 -1.02
C TRP A 58 -2.83 28.36 -2.52
N TRP A 59 -3.33 27.20 -2.94
CA TRP A 59 -3.39 26.81 -4.35
C TRP A 59 -4.23 27.80 -5.15
N LYS A 60 -5.44 28.13 -4.68
CA LYS A 60 -6.33 29.09 -5.37
C LYS A 60 -5.73 30.48 -5.47
N ALA A 61 -4.95 30.91 -4.48
CA ALA A 61 -4.30 32.21 -4.49
C ALA A 61 -3.05 32.26 -5.38
N GLN A 62 -2.38 31.13 -5.61
CA GLN A 62 -1.06 31.08 -6.25
C GLN A 62 -1.06 30.46 -7.65
N TYR A 63 -2.03 29.62 -7.98
CA TYR A 63 -2.05 28.89 -9.24
C TYR A 63 -2.53 29.76 -10.41
N ASP A 64 -1.67 29.88 -11.42
CA ASP A 64 -1.95 30.48 -12.70
C ASP A 64 -1.35 29.55 -13.76
N SER A 65 -2.20 28.87 -14.53
CA SER A 65 -1.77 27.87 -15.52
C SER A 65 -0.93 28.45 -16.65
N THR A 66 -0.92 29.77 -16.83
CA THR A 66 -0.03 30.43 -17.79
C THR A 66 1.40 30.62 -17.26
N LYS A 67 1.60 30.45 -15.95
CA LYS A 67 2.89 30.67 -15.26
C LYS A 67 3.47 29.41 -14.63
N TYR A 68 2.62 28.52 -14.10
CA TYR A 68 3.03 27.35 -13.35
C TYR A 68 2.35 26.09 -13.87
N THR A 69 3.09 24.99 -13.91
CA THR A 69 2.50 23.64 -14.04
C THR A 69 2.01 23.15 -12.67
N LYS A 70 1.11 22.16 -12.66
CA LYS A 70 0.69 21.48 -11.42
C LYS A 70 1.89 20.85 -10.68
N VAL A 71 2.86 20.29 -11.42
CA VAL A 71 4.13 19.78 -10.85
C VAL A 71 4.86 20.87 -10.07
N GLN A 72 5.06 22.06 -10.67
CA GLN A 72 5.75 23.18 -10.02
C GLN A 72 4.99 23.69 -8.78
N MET A 73 3.65 23.70 -8.82
CA MET A 73 2.84 24.02 -7.64
C MET A 73 3.05 23.02 -6.51
N LEU A 74 3.04 21.72 -6.82
CA LEU A 74 3.26 20.68 -5.82
C LEU A 74 4.69 20.73 -5.26
N GLU A 75 5.69 21.02 -6.08
CA GLU A 75 7.06 21.23 -5.60
C GLU A 75 7.18 22.42 -4.64
N ARG A 76 6.45 23.52 -4.90
CA ARG A 76 6.38 24.65 -3.97
C ARG A 76 5.67 24.29 -2.67
N TRP A 77 4.54 23.58 -2.73
CA TRP A 77 3.81 23.17 -1.54
C TRP A 77 4.66 22.22 -0.68
N PHE A 78 5.11 21.10 -1.25
CA PHE A 78 5.89 20.12 -0.51
C PHE A 78 7.31 20.60 -0.15
N GLY A 79 7.89 21.51 -0.93
CA GLY A 79 9.25 22.00 -0.75
C GLY A 79 9.36 23.19 0.20
N ASN A 80 8.51 24.20 0.00
CA ASN A 80 8.60 25.49 0.69
C ASN A 80 7.58 25.65 1.82
N VAL A 81 6.38 25.08 1.67
CA VAL A 81 5.28 25.26 2.63
C VAL A 81 5.27 24.15 3.68
N LEU A 82 5.28 22.89 3.26
CA LEU A 82 5.41 21.73 4.13
C LEU A 82 6.87 21.58 4.55
N GLU A 83 7.34 22.48 5.41
CA GLU A 83 8.67 22.40 5.99
C GLU A 83 8.62 22.74 7.47
N ASP A 84 9.34 21.94 8.25
CA ASP A 84 9.67 22.23 9.64
C ASP A 84 11.00 21.56 10.07
N ASP A 85 11.43 21.87 11.29
CA ASP A 85 12.66 21.35 11.91
C ASP A 85 12.45 20.04 12.70
N ARG A 86 11.22 19.49 12.74
CA ARG A 86 10.91 18.32 13.57
C ARG A 86 11.58 17.05 13.05
N VAL A 87 12.02 16.23 13.98
CA VAL A 87 12.57 14.89 13.75
C VAL A 87 11.58 13.88 14.32
N HIS A 88 11.02 13.05 13.44
CA HIS A 88 10.12 11.97 13.85
C HIS A 88 10.88 10.66 13.88
N GLY A 89 10.77 9.91 14.96
CA GLY A 89 11.55 8.70 15.15
C GLY A 89 10.84 7.63 15.96
N CYS A 90 11.42 6.44 15.90
CA CYS A 90 11.04 5.33 16.74
C CYS A 90 12.22 4.38 16.94
N THR A 91 12.12 3.54 17.97
CA THR A 91 13.03 2.41 18.19
C THR A 91 12.22 1.14 18.36
N VAL A 92 12.69 0.04 17.77
CA VAL A 92 12.12 -1.30 17.93
C VAL A 92 13.22 -2.26 18.38
N PRO A 93 12.97 -3.19 19.32
CA PRO A 93 14.01 -4.10 19.81
C PRO A 93 14.40 -5.08 18.70
N LEU A 94 15.67 -5.39 18.50
CA LEU A 94 16.04 -6.54 17.65
C LEU A 94 15.50 -7.83 18.26
N TYR A 95 15.20 -8.84 17.44
CA TYR A 95 14.60 -10.09 17.93
C TYR A 95 15.43 -10.78 19.02
N ALA A 96 16.76 -10.75 18.87
CA ALA A 96 17.71 -11.27 19.86
C ALA A 96 17.63 -10.54 21.22
N THR A 97 17.18 -9.29 21.25
CA THR A 97 16.98 -8.49 22.46
C THR A 97 15.60 -8.74 23.05
N SER A 98 14.57 -8.81 22.21
CA SER A 98 13.20 -9.12 22.60
C SER A 98 12.42 -9.68 21.43
N THR A 99 11.62 -10.72 21.69
CA THR A 99 10.74 -11.30 20.68
C THR A 99 9.52 -10.42 20.38
N SER A 100 9.30 -9.34 21.14
CA SER A 100 8.19 -8.41 20.94
C SER A 100 8.34 -7.61 19.64
N ALA A 101 7.21 -7.38 18.97
CA ALA A 101 7.13 -6.46 17.83
C ALA A 101 6.99 -4.98 18.24
N ILE A 102 6.79 -4.72 19.53
CA ILE A 102 6.46 -3.40 20.09
C ILE A 102 7.75 -2.66 20.43
N GLY A 103 7.83 -1.41 19.98
CA GLY A 103 8.87 -0.44 20.27
C GLY A 103 8.32 0.83 20.92
N GLU A 104 9.07 1.92 20.78
CA GLU A 104 8.75 3.22 21.36
C GLU A 104 8.93 4.34 20.32
N LEU A 105 8.03 5.31 20.32
CA LEU A 105 8.20 6.56 19.57
C LEU A 105 9.27 7.41 20.25
N THR A 106 10.12 8.06 19.45
CA THR A 106 11.23 8.91 19.90
C THR A 106 11.16 10.30 19.28
N ASP A 107 12.06 11.18 19.72
CA ASP A 107 12.21 12.53 19.19
C ASP A 107 10.87 13.31 19.26
N ASP A 108 10.47 14.04 18.21
CA ASP A 108 9.21 14.79 18.16
C ASP A 108 7.97 13.90 17.99
N SER A 109 8.14 12.57 18.00
CA SER A 109 7.02 11.61 17.98
C SER A 109 6.57 11.21 19.39
N VAL A 110 7.32 11.56 20.44
CA VAL A 110 6.94 11.26 21.82
C VAL A 110 5.60 11.94 22.16
N GLY A 111 4.63 11.13 22.56
CA GLY A 111 3.29 11.59 22.95
C GLY A 111 2.29 11.70 21.80
N LEU A 112 2.71 11.53 20.55
CA LEU A 112 1.80 11.41 19.41
C LEU A 112 1.13 10.03 19.41
N VAL A 113 -0.10 9.98 18.94
CA VAL A 113 -0.90 8.76 18.87
C VAL A 113 -1.48 8.57 17.48
N CYS A 114 -1.40 7.34 16.98
CA CYS A 114 -2.10 6.90 15.78
C CYS A 114 -2.97 5.67 16.09
N THR A 115 -4.23 5.71 15.68
CA THR A 115 -5.18 4.59 15.73
C THR A 115 -5.90 4.50 14.39
N PRO A 116 -6.02 3.31 13.79
CA PRO A 116 -6.64 3.16 12.47
C PRO A 116 -8.10 3.63 12.46
N SER A 117 -8.53 4.20 11.33
CA SER A 117 -9.91 4.61 11.07
C SER A 117 -10.72 3.50 10.40
N THR A 118 -12.04 3.65 10.40
CA THR A 118 -12.97 2.87 9.58
C THR A 118 -13.80 3.80 8.69
N ALA A 119 -14.64 3.24 7.83
CA ALA A 119 -15.58 4.03 7.04
C ALA A 119 -16.67 4.70 7.90
N SER A 120 -16.99 4.12 9.08
CA SER A 120 -18.03 4.63 9.97
C SER A 120 -17.50 5.45 11.14
N THR A 121 -16.24 5.27 11.53
CA THR A 121 -15.66 5.89 12.72
C THR A 121 -14.24 6.39 12.42
N PRO A 122 -13.95 7.69 12.61
CA PRO A 122 -12.60 8.20 12.45
C PRO A 122 -11.73 7.74 13.62
N GLY A 123 -10.52 7.29 13.31
CA GLY A 123 -9.46 7.09 14.28
C GLY A 123 -8.80 8.42 14.66
N ARG A 124 -7.84 8.37 15.57
CA ARG A 124 -6.92 9.46 15.88
C ARG A 124 -5.64 9.31 15.06
N ASP A 125 -5.21 10.35 14.38
CA ASP A 125 -3.89 10.40 13.74
C ASP A 125 -3.25 11.76 13.97
N ASP A 126 -2.46 11.86 15.04
CA ASP A 126 -1.75 13.09 15.38
C ASP A 126 -0.65 13.42 14.35
N PHE A 127 -0.27 12.49 13.49
CA PHE A 127 0.75 12.69 12.46
C PHE A 127 0.18 13.29 11.17
N ALA A 128 -1.09 13.06 10.85
CA ALA A 128 -1.65 13.33 9.51
C ALA A 128 -1.55 14.79 9.02
N HIS A 129 -1.40 15.74 9.93
CA HIS A 129 -1.26 17.17 9.63
C HIS A 129 0.21 17.63 9.54
N LEU A 130 1.15 16.77 9.92
CA LEU A 130 2.56 17.11 9.98
C LEU A 130 3.17 17.07 8.56
N PRO A 131 4.05 18.01 8.21
CA PRO A 131 4.69 18.09 6.88
C PRO A 131 5.25 16.78 6.33
N GLN A 132 5.85 15.95 7.18
CA GLN A 132 6.50 14.69 6.82
C GLN A 132 5.50 13.55 6.54
N PHE A 133 4.25 13.68 7.00
CA PHE A 133 3.24 12.62 6.94
C PHE A 133 2.01 12.98 6.14
N TRP A 134 1.79 14.26 5.84
CA TRP A 134 0.65 14.72 5.05
C TRP A 134 0.67 14.11 3.64
N CYS A 135 -0.45 13.53 3.24
CA CYS A 135 -0.63 12.83 1.97
C CYS A 135 -1.63 13.54 1.06
N LEU A 136 -1.40 13.50 -0.25
CA LEU A 136 -2.27 14.06 -1.28
C LEU A 136 -2.43 13.09 -2.46
N GLU A 137 -3.65 12.82 -2.89
CA GLU A 137 -3.89 12.02 -4.09
C GLU A 137 -3.81 12.86 -5.36
N VAL A 138 -3.19 12.30 -6.40
CA VAL A 138 -3.07 12.92 -7.72
C VAL A 138 -3.27 11.88 -8.82
N ALA A 139 -3.67 12.35 -9.99
CA ALA A 139 -3.68 11.57 -11.22
C ALA A 139 -2.48 11.99 -12.09
N ALA A 140 -1.61 11.04 -12.42
CA ALA A 140 -0.31 11.32 -13.03
C ALA A 140 0.04 10.36 -14.17
N GLU A 141 0.94 10.82 -15.06
CA GLU A 141 1.53 10.01 -16.12
C GLU A 141 3.03 10.35 -16.25
N LYS A 142 3.88 9.32 -16.38
CA LYS A 142 5.28 9.46 -16.80
C LYS A 142 5.34 9.82 -18.29
N LYS A 143 6.22 10.76 -18.62
CA LYS A 143 6.60 11.14 -19.97
C LYS A 143 7.69 10.21 -20.49
N GLU A 144 7.94 10.25 -21.80
CA GLU A 144 8.95 9.40 -22.44
C GLU A 144 10.37 9.62 -21.89
N ASP A 145 10.70 10.85 -21.49
CA ASP A 145 12.00 11.19 -20.88
C ASP A 145 12.17 10.69 -19.43
N GLY A 146 11.09 10.22 -18.81
CA GLY A 146 11.05 9.73 -17.44
C GLY A 146 10.56 10.75 -16.40
N SER A 147 10.41 12.03 -16.76
CA SER A 147 9.69 13.00 -15.93
C SER A 147 8.18 12.71 -15.92
N HIS A 148 7.36 13.50 -15.25
CA HIS A 148 5.90 13.27 -15.22
C HIS A 148 5.06 14.53 -15.41
N GLU A 149 3.77 14.29 -15.62
CA GLU A 149 2.70 15.27 -15.63
C GLU A 149 1.65 14.93 -14.58
N ILE A 150 1.03 15.96 -14.01
CA ILE A 150 -0.07 15.85 -13.05
C ILE A 150 -1.32 16.43 -13.72
N PHE A 151 -2.35 15.61 -13.86
CA PHE A 151 -3.60 15.95 -14.53
C PHE A 151 -4.65 16.43 -13.54
N TYR A 152 -4.81 15.72 -12.42
CA TYR A 152 -5.78 16.03 -11.38
C TYR A 152 -5.14 15.97 -10.00
N VAL A 153 -5.62 16.82 -9.09
CA VAL A 153 -5.10 16.99 -7.73
C VAL A 153 -6.27 16.99 -6.75
N GLU A 154 -6.22 16.12 -5.76
CA GLU A 154 -7.21 16.06 -4.69
C GLU A 154 -7.38 17.43 -4.00
N HIS A 155 -8.60 17.73 -3.58
CA HIS A 155 -9.06 19.01 -3.02
C HIS A 155 -9.13 20.18 -4.02
N ILE A 156 -8.54 20.05 -5.22
CA ILE A 156 -8.54 21.08 -6.27
C ILE A 156 -9.46 20.70 -7.43
N ASP A 157 -9.30 19.48 -7.93
CA ASP A 157 -10.11 18.88 -9.00
C ASP A 157 -11.12 17.87 -8.41
N ASP A 158 -12.00 17.30 -9.26
CA ASP A 158 -12.94 16.26 -8.84
C ASP A 158 -12.19 14.99 -8.40
N LEU A 159 -12.60 14.42 -7.27
CA LEU A 159 -11.97 13.22 -6.73
C LEU A 159 -12.23 12.00 -7.62
N ASP A 160 -13.36 11.96 -8.33
CA ASP A 160 -13.67 10.89 -9.28
C ASP A 160 -12.68 10.92 -10.46
N ASP A 161 -12.27 12.10 -10.92
CA ASP A 161 -11.24 12.25 -11.96
C ASP A 161 -9.86 11.81 -11.43
N VAL A 162 -9.51 12.21 -10.20
CA VAL A 162 -8.25 11.81 -9.53
C VAL A 162 -8.12 10.30 -9.42
N ARG A 163 -9.22 9.60 -9.16
CA ARG A 163 -9.27 8.15 -8.93
C ARG A 163 -9.73 7.34 -10.15
N SER A 164 -10.04 7.98 -11.27
CA SER A 164 -10.66 7.36 -12.45
C SER A 164 -9.90 6.17 -13.05
N GLY A 165 -8.58 6.16 -12.91
CA GLY A 165 -7.71 5.21 -13.60
C GLY A 165 -7.49 5.54 -15.09
N GLU A 166 -7.96 6.68 -15.60
CA GLU A 166 -7.51 7.19 -16.90
C GLU A 166 -5.99 7.44 -16.86
N HIS A 167 -5.56 8.14 -15.82
CA HIS A 167 -4.17 8.28 -15.40
C HIS A 167 -3.89 7.44 -14.15
N LEU A 168 -2.62 7.33 -13.76
CA LEU A 168 -2.25 6.56 -12.56
C LEU A 168 -2.57 7.38 -11.31
N CYS A 169 -3.43 6.84 -10.44
CA CYS A 169 -3.70 7.40 -9.13
C CYS A 169 -2.49 7.18 -8.21
N TRP A 170 -1.81 8.25 -7.86
CA TRP A 170 -0.67 8.26 -6.94
C TRP A 170 -1.02 8.96 -5.64
N VAL A 171 -0.35 8.54 -4.57
CA VAL A 171 -0.31 9.27 -3.31
C VAL A 171 1.03 9.98 -3.21
N LEU A 172 0.99 11.30 -3.08
CA LEU A 172 2.14 12.15 -2.87
C LEU A 172 2.35 12.41 -1.38
N GLN A 173 3.62 12.41 -0.98
CA GLN A 173 4.08 12.82 0.35
C GLN A 173 5.39 13.57 0.22
N LYS A 174 5.77 14.36 1.23
CA LYS A 174 7.06 15.06 1.21
C LYS A 174 8.21 14.07 1.04
N ASN A 175 9.14 14.38 0.12
CA ASN A 175 10.36 13.62 -0.08
C ASN A 175 11.35 13.94 1.05
N THR A 176 11.14 13.31 2.19
CA THR A 176 11.93 13.51 3.42
C THR A 176 13.29 12.81 3.36
N PHE A 177 14.08 13.01 4.41
CA PHE A 177 15.33 12.31 4.63
C PHE A 177 15.16 11.34 5.80
N VAL A 178 15.62 10.10 5.61
CA VAL A 178 15.48 9.00 6.55
C VAL A 178 16.84 8.43 6.94
N ARG A 179 16.96 8.04 8.21
CA ARG A 179 18.10 7.32 8.74
C ARG A 179 17.62 6.11 9.52
N GLU A 180 18.19 4.96 9.22
CA GLU A 180 17.88 3.69 9.87
C GLU A 180 19.18 2.99 10.26
N TRP A 181 19.31 2.54 11.50
CA TRP A 181 20.53 1.90 12.01
C TRP A 181 20.25 0.97 13.18
N ARG A 182 21.24 0.14 13.53
CA ARG A 182 21.19 -0.75 14.69
C ARG A 182 22.19 -0.32 15.75
N GLU A 183 21.75 -0.25 16.99
CA GLU A 183 22.59 0.11 18.12
C GLU A 183 21.97 -0.42 19.43
N ASN A 184 22.82 -0.93 20.32
CA ASN A 184 22.44 -1.41 21.66
C ASN A 184 21.30 -2.45 21.68
N GLY A 185 21.20 -3.28 20.63
CA GLY A 185 20.15 -4.30 20.52
C GLY A 185 18.81 -3.77 20.00
N TYR A 186 18.77 -2.57 19.44
CA TYR A 186 17.58 -1.96 18.85
C TYR A 186 17.84 -1.51 17.41
N GLN A 187 16.79 -1.48 16.61
CA GLN A 187 16.75 -0.79 15.32
C GLN A 187 16.08 0.56 15.51
N HIS A 188 16.77 1.61 15.09
CA HIS A 188 16.37 3.00 15.22
C HIS A 188 15.99 3.52 13.84
N LEU A 189 14.94 4.32 13.77
CA LEU A 189 14.47 4.94 12.54
C LEU A 189 14.14 6.41 12.83
N GLN A 190 14.63 7.32 11.99
CA GLN A 190 14.35 8.75 12.06
C GLN A 190 14.00 9.29 10.67
N MET A 191 13.11 10.28 10.62
CA MET A 191 12.63 10.97 9.43
C MET A 191 12.52 12.48 9.68
N LYS A 192 12.96 13.29 8.73
CA LYS A 192 12.87 14.76 8.82
C LYS A 192 12.91 15.47 7.47
N CYS A 193 12.61 16.78 7.47
CA CYS A 193 12.56 17.61 6.27
C CYS A 193 13.94 17.97 5.68
N HIS A 194 14.98 18.00 6.52
CA HIS A 194 16.29 18.57 6.16
C HIS A 194 17.39 17.53 6.03
N GLN A 195 18.25 17.68 5.02
CA GLN A 195 19.40 16.82 4.85
C GLN A 195 20.45 17.09 5.92
N THR A 196 20.92 16.01 6.56
CA THR A 196 22.08 16.04 7.46
C THR A 196 22.87 14.75 7.31
N THR A 197 24.13 14.75 7.77
CA THR A 197 24.99 13.56 7.76
C THR A 197 24.29 12.31 8.29
N GLY A 198 24.36 11.23 7.53
CA GLY A 198 23.78 9.93 7.89
C GLY A 198 22.33 9.73 7.45
N PHE A 199 21.65 10.75 6.94
CA PHE A 199 20.31 10.61 6.37
C PHE A 199 20.36 10.46 4.85
N LYS A 200 19.45 9.65 4.30
CA LYS A 200 19.26 9.40 2.88
C LYS A 200 17.86 9.86 2.46
N GLN A 201 17.76 10.41 1.27
CA GLN A 201 16.49 10.77 0.68
C GLN A 201 15.78 9.55 0.09
N TRP A 202 14.45 9.59 0.01
CA TRP A 202 13.68 8.55 -0.66
C TRP A 202 13.98 8.53 -2.16
N ARG A 203 14.13 7.32 -2.72
CA ARG A 203 14.38 7.17 -4.16
C ARG A 203 13.10 7.46 -4.95
N GLU A 204 11.94 7.28 -4.32
CA GLU A 204 10.61 7.45 -4.87
C GLU A 204 10.20 8.90 -5.14
N GLY A 205 11.08 9.86 -4.82
CA GLY A 205 10.96 11.26 -5.25
C GLY A 205 11.98 11.66 -6.32
N LYS A 206 12.65 10.70 -6.97
CA LYS A 206 13.60 10.96 -8.05
C LYS A 206 13.16 10.29 -9.34
N ASP A 207 13.15 11.02 -10.44
CA ASP A 207 12.87 10.48 -11.77
C ASP A 207 14.13 10.01 -12.51
N ARG A 208 13.92 9.45 -13.70
CA ARG A 208 15.00 8.93 -14.56
C ARG A 208 15.84 10.04 -15.19
N THR A 209 15.34 11.28 -15.24
CA THR A 209 16.14 12.44 -15.67
C THR A 209 17.16 12.86 -14.61
N GLY A 210 16.99 12.36 -13.38
CA GLY A 210 17.81 12.69 -12.23
C GLY A 210 17.25 13.83 -11.39
N HIS A 211 16.09 14.38 -11.75
CA HIS A 211 15.42 15.41 -10.97
C HIS A 211 14.90 14.83 -9.66
N VAL A 212 15.16 15.54 -8.57
CA VAL A 212 14.69 15.17 -7.23
C VAL A 212 13.57 16.11 -6.84
N TYR A 213 12.35 15.60 -6.85
CA TYR A 213 11.16 16.33 -6.47
C TYR A 213 11.08 16.52 -4.95
N ALA A 214 10.41 17.59 -4.54
CA ALA A 214 10.09 17.84 -3.13
C ALA A 214 9.09 16.84 -2.54
N TYR A 215 8.47 16.01 -3.37
CA TYR A 215 7.57 14.93 -3.00
C TYR A 215 8.04 13.59 -3.58
N MET A 216 7.64 12.51 -2.92
CA MET A 216 7.68 11.15 -3.44
C MET A 216 6.28 10.74 -3.87
N ALA A 217 6.18 9.76 -4.78
CA ALA A 217 4.90 9.22 -5.22
C ALA A 217 4.87 7.70 -5.23
N HIS A 218 3.86 7.14 -4.58
CA HIS A 218 3.55 5.71 -4.60
C HIS A 218 2.19 5.48 -5.26
N PRO A 219 1.97 4.34 -5.93
CA PRO A 219 0.64 3.98 -6.41
C PRO A 219 -0.32 3.87 -5.22
N LYS A 220 -1.56 4.34 -5.38
CA LYS A 220 -2.56 4.22 -4.34
C LYS A 220 -3.07 2.78 -4.16
N TYR A 221 -3.17 2.04 -5.26
CA TYR A 221 -3.78 0.70 -5.31
C TYR A 221 -2.89 -0.32 -6.02
N TYR A 222 -3.33 -1.58 -6.02
CA TYR A 222 -2.87 -2.58 -6.98
C TYR A 222 -3.22 -2.17 -8.42
N ALA A 223 -2.58 -2.81 -9.39
CA ALA A 223 -2.88 -2.58 -10.79
C ALA A 223 -4.25 -3.17 -11.17
N GLY A 224 -4.98 -2.41 -12.00
CA GLY A 224 -6.19 -2.85 -12.69
C GLY A 224 -6.13 -2.49 -14.17
N LYS A 225 -7.19 -2.76 -14.93
CA LYS A 225 -7.23 -2.43 -16.38
C LYS A 225 -8.24 -1.34 -16.69
N VAL A 226 -7.84 -0.39 -17.54
CA VAL A 226 -8.72 0.59 -18.20
C VAL A 226 -8.41 0.55 -19.70
N GLY A 227 -9.43 0.34 -20.54
CA GLY A 227 -9.26 0.25 -21.99
C GLY A 227 -8.26 -0.85 -22.43
N GLY A 228 -8.16 -1.95 -21.66
CA GLY A 228 -7.24 -3.06 -21.93
C GLY A 228 -5.77 -2.83 -21.53
N LYS A 229 -5.40 -1.64 -21.08
CA LYS A 229 -4.06 -1.32 -20.57
C LYS A 229 -4.01 -1.42 -19.05
N ALA A 230 -2.84 -1.72 -18.50
CA ALA A 230 -2.63 -1.60 -17.06
C ALA A 230 -2.77 -0.14 -16.60
N SER A 231 -3.39 0.03 -15.43
CA SER A 231 -3.65 1.32 -14.79
C SER A 231 -3.75 1.20 -13.27
N CYS A 232 -3.93 2.34 -12.60
CA CYS A 232 -4.12 2.47 -11.16
C CYS A 232 -5.28 3.44 -10.90
N GLY A 233 -6.41 2.94 -10.44
CA GLY A 233 -7.62 3.72 -10.18
C GLY A 233 -8.56 2.97 -9.25
N THR A 234 -9.61 3.63 -8.76
CA THR A 234 -10.63 3.02 -7.92
C THR A 234 -11.54 2.12 -8.76
N GLY A 235 -12.11 1.11 -8.13
CA GLY A 235 -13.15 0.32 -8.77
C GLY A 235 -12.66 -0.77 -9.72
N LEU A 236 -11.34 -0.99 -9.88
CA LEU A 236 -10.76 -1.87 -10.88
C LEU A 236 -10.51 -3.28 -10.34
N ALA A 237 -10.80 -4.31 -11.16
CA ALA A 237 -10.41 -5.68 -10.86
C ALA A 237 -8.88 -5.80 -10.80
N PRO A 238 -8.32 -6.55 -9.84
CA PRO A 238 -6.88 -6.76 -9.77
C PRO A 238 -6.39 -7.53 -11.00
N ILE A 239 -5.20 -7.22 -11.51
CA ILE A 239 -4.61 -8.01 -12.60
C ILE A 239 -3.92 -9.24 -12.01
N ASN A 240 -4.69 -10.28 -11.69
CA ASN A 240 -4.18 -11.60 -11.33
C ASN A 240 -4.11 -12.54 -12.56
N TYR A 241 -3.82 -13.83 -12.32
CA TYR A 241 -3.54 -14.82 -13.38
C TYR A 241 -2.51 -14.34 -14.41
N THR A 242 -1.64 -13.42 -13.99
CA THR A 242 -0.68 -12.74 -14.85
C THR A 242 0.67 -12.82 -14.18
N SER A 243 1.63 -13.41 -14.87
CA SER A 243 2.99 -13.55 -14.34
C SER A 243 3.75 -12.24 -14.36
N HIS A 244 4.90 -12.20 -13.67
CA HIS A 244 5.87 -11.11 -13.78
C HIS A 244 6.25 -10.84 -15.24
N THR A 245 6.54 -11.89 -16.02
CA THR A 245 6.91 -11.77 -17.44
C THR A 245 5.82 -11.07 -18.26
N SER A 246 4.59 -11.56 -18.12
CA SER A 246 3.43 -11.00 -18.84
C SER A 246 3.06 -9.61 -18.31
N GLY A 247 3.25 -9.36 -17.01
CA GLY A 247 2.95 -8.11 -16.34
C GLY A 247 3.86 -6.97 -16.78
N VAL A 248 5.18 -7.21 -16.84
CA VAL A 248 6.12 -6.23 -17.42
C VAL A 248 5.71 -5.92 -18.86
N THR A 249 5.40 -6.92 -19.67
CA THR A 249 4.93 -6.71 -21.06
C THR A 249 3.66 -5.86 -21.12
N LEU A 250 2.69 -6.12 -20.24
CA LEU A 250 1.44 -5.36 -20.17
C LEU A 250 1.68 -3.90 -19.78
N TRP A 251 2.51 -3.63 -18.77
CA TRP A 251 2.86 -2.27 -18.37
C TRP A 251 3.56 -1.49 -19.51
N ARG A 252 4.42 -2.16 -20.29
CA ARG A 252 5.07 -1.54 -21.46
C ARG A 252 4.07 -1.09 -22.55
N THR A 253 2.84 -1.60 -22.57
CA THR A 253 1.78 -1.09 -23.48
C THR A 253 1.31 0.32 -23.11
N ARG A 254 1.55 0.76 -21.87
CA ARG A 254 1.32 2.14 -21.43
C ARG A 254 2.48 3.05 -21.84
N GLY A 255 3.71 2.53 -21.82
CA GLY A 255 4.92 3.24 -22.24
C GLY A 255 6.20 2.57 -21.75
N THR A 256 7.34 2.97 -22.31
CA THR A 256 8.66 2.38 -22.00
C THR A 256 9.14 2.64 -20.57
N GLN A 257 8.49 3.55 -19.84
CA GLN A 257 8.82 3.90 -18.45
C GLN A 257 8.14 3.02 -17.41
N TYR A 258 7.21 2.15 -17.82
CA TYR A 258 6.35 1.40 -16.90
C TYR A 258 6.69 -0.08 -16.88
N SER A 259 6.86 -0.65 -15.70
CA SER A 259 7.09 -2.10 -15.54
C SER A 259 6.29 -2.75 -14.40
N GLY A 260 5.66 -1.95 -13.52
CA GLY A 260 4.91 -2.41 -12.35
C GLY A 260 5.37 -1.76 -11.05
N ALA A 261 4.87 -2.28 -9.92
CA ALA A 261 5.25 -1.76 -8.61
C ALA A 261 6.73 -2.03 -8.29
N SER A 262 7.32 -1.04 -7.64
CA SER A 262 8.66 -1.12 -7.08
C SER A 262 8.61 -1.68 -5.66
N GLY A 263 9.55 -2.56 -5.30
CA GLY A 263 9.69 -3.11 -3.94
C GLY A 263 9.88 -2.06 -2.84
N ALA A 264 10.25 -0.83 -3.22
CA ALA A 264 10.32 0.31 -2.30
C ALA A 264 8.98 0.60 -1.60
N ILE A 265 7.83 0.30 -2.22
CA ILE A 265 6.53 0.51 -1.58
C ILE A 265 6.40 -0.29 -0.28
N ALA A 266 6.94 -1.51 -0.23
CA ALA A 266 6.92 -2.30 0.99
C ALA A 266 7.84 -1.70 2.06
N LYS A 267 9.03 -1.21 1.67
CA LYS A 267 9.94 -0.53 2.61
C LYS A 267 9.35 0.75 3.17
N PHE A 268 8.67 1.50 2.31
CA PHE A 268 7.94 2.70 2.67
C PHE A 268 6.85 2.41 3.71
N LEU A 269 5.97 1.43 3.45
CA LEU A 269 4.90 1.05 4.36
C LEU A 269 5.42 0.49 5.69
N ASP A 270 6.51 -0.29 5.71
CA ASP A 270 7.14 -0.78 6.94
C ASP A 270 7.66 0.39 7.79
N ARG A 271 8.37 1.33 7.16
CA ARG A 271 8.86 2.54 7.85
C ARG A 271 7.72 3.40 8.38
N MET A 272 6.62 3.56 7.64
CA MET A 272 5.46 4.32 8.12
C MET A 272 4.75 3.62 9.28
N MET A 273 4.64 2.29 9.26
CA MET A 273 4.12 1.52 10.39
C MET A 273 4.97 1.74 11.65
N ARG A 274 6.30 1.75 11.51
CA ARG A 274 7.23 2.02 12.61
C ARG A 274 7.13 3.45 13.12
N LEU A 275 7.16 4.44 12.23
CA LEU A 275 7.14 5.86 12.60
C LEU A 275 5.82 6.31 13.24
N LYS A 276 4.68 5.71 12.86
CA LYS A 276 3.37 6.09 13.37
C LYS A 276 2.90 5.24 14.56
N TYR A 277 3.27 3.96 14.60
CA TYR A 277 2.77 3.00 15.59
C TYR A 277 3.85 2.39 16.49
N ALA A 278 5.14 2.67 16.24
CA ALA A 278 6.28 2.05 16.92
C ALA A 278 6.20 0.51 16.94
N LYS A 279 5.84 -0.10 15.80
CA LYS A 279 5.74 -1.55 15.64
C LYS A 279 6.56 -2.03 14.45
N LYS A 280 7.22 -3.19 14.60
CA LYS A 280 8.01 -3.84 13.54
C LYS A 280 7.22 -4.27 12.30
N GLY A 281 5.90 -4.36 12.41
CA GLY A 281 5.03 -4.87 11.37
C GLY A 281 3.57 -4.51 11.63
N ASN A 282 2.74 -4.68 10.60
CA ASN A 282 1.36 -4.20 10.58
C ASN A 282 0.36 -5.13 11.29
N SER A 283 0.66 -6.44 11.39
CA SER A 283 -0.25 -7.42 11.98
C SER A 283 -0.64 -7.07 13.43
N GLY A 284 -1.93 -7.10 13.72
CA GLY A 284 -2.56 -6.69 14.97
C GLY A 284 -2.80 -5.19 15.09
N THR A 285 -2.55 -4.42 14.03
CA THR A 285 -2.81 -2.96 13.97
C THR A 285 -3.62 -2.64 12.73
N ILE A 286 -3.06 -2.93 11.55
CA ILE A 286 -3.71 -2.83 10.24
C ILE A 286 -3.37 -4.13 9.52
N GLU A 287 -4.17 -5.18 9.72
CA GLU A 287 -3.84 -6.56 9.34
C GLU A 287 -3.66 -6.73 7.83
N GLY A 288 -4.52 -6.09 7.04
CA GLY A 288 -4.70 -6.42 5.63
C GLY A 288 -5.49 -7.72 5.43
N CYS A 289 -5.80 -8.07 4.17
CA CYS A 289 -6.58 -9.26 3.87
C CYS A 289 -5.68 -10.50 3.84
N SER A 290 -5.72 -11.29 4.91
CA SER A 290 -4.95 -12.53 5.10
C SER A 290 -5.81 -13.73 5.51
N SER A 291 -7.07 -13.50 5.86
CA SER A 291 -7.99 -14.48 6.49
C SER A 291 -9.42 -14.34 5.94
N TYR A 292 -9.56 -14.27 4.62
CA TYR A 292 -10.85 -14.18 3.91
C TYR A 292 -11.03 -15.33 2.90
N ASN A 293 -10.58 -16.54 3.22
CA ASN A 293 -10.65 -17.71 2.36
C ASN A 293 -11.93 -18.52 2.58
N TYR A 294 -13.01 -18.14 1.91
CA TYR A 294 -14.28 -18.86 1.96
C TYR A 294 -14.62 -19.46 0.60
N GLN A 295 -15.02 -20.73 0.61
CA GLN A 295 -15.52 -21.45 -0.55
C GLN A 295 -16.79 -22.22 -0.14
N TYR A 296 -17.92 -21.91 -0.78
CA TYR A 296 -19.23 -22.44 -0.41
C TYR A 296 -19.99 -22.96 -1.62
N LYS A 297 -20.54 -24.17 -1.49
CA LYS A 297 -21.43 -24.75 -2.50
C LYS A 297 -22.84 -24.15 -2.39
N ALA A 298 -23.54 -24.08 -3.52
CA ALA A 298 -24.92 -23.61 -3.58
C ALA A 298 -25.82 -24.47 -2.68
N ALA A 299 -26.55 -23.83 -1.77
CA ALA A 299 -27.47 -24.51 -0.85
C ALA A 299 -28.77 -24.94 -1.54
N VAL A 300 -29.15 -24.22 -2.60
CA VAL A 300 -30.36 -24.40 -3.39
C VAL A 300 -30.01 -24.24 -4.87
N ALA A 301 -30.64 -25.03 -5.73
CA ALA A 301 -30.55 -24.85 -7.17
C ALA A 301 -31.53 -23.77 -7.64
N GLU A 302 -31.06 -22.85 -8.49
CA GLU A 302 -31.88 -21.81 -9.13
C GLU A 302 -31.53 -21.71 -10.61
N THR A 303 -32.50 -21.36 -11.45
CA THR A 303 -32.31 -21.16 -12.89
C THR A 303 -32.49 -19.69 -13.25
N GLY A 304 -31.60 -19.14 -14.07
CA GLY A 304 -31.71 -17.79 -14.63
C GLY A 304 -31.72 -16.69 -13.58
N ALA A 305 -30.88 -16.80 -12.54
CA ALA A 305 -30.77 -15.82 -11.47
C ALA A 305 -29.45 -15.04 -11.50
N LYS A 306 -29.42 -13.86 -10.87
CA LYS A 306 -28.20 -13.06 -10.63
C LYS A 306 -27.76 -13.09 -9.16
N ARG A 307 -28.01 -14.22 -8.51
CA ARG A 307 -27.75 -14.42 -7.09
C ARG A 307 -27.33 -15.85 -6.82
N PHE A 308 -26.68 -16.03 -5.67
CA PHE A 308 -26.24 -17.33 -5.18
C PHE A 308 -26.86 -17.58 -3.81
N ILE A 309 -27.49 -18.75 -3.61
CA ILE A 309 -28.16 -19.07 -2.34
C ILE A 309 -27.20 -19.81 -1.41
N LEU A 310 -26.98 -19.22 -0.23
CA LEU A 310 -26.19 -19.79 0.85
C LEU A 310 -27.04 -19.99 2.11
N THR A 311 -26.54 -20.81 3.03
CA THR A 311 -27.07 -20.78 4.40
C THR A 311 -26.79 -19.42 5.04
N THR A 312 -27.64 -18.99 5.97
CA THR A 312 -27.47 -17.72 6.68
C THR A 312 -26.10 -17.62 7.38
N ALA A 313 -25.59 -18.72 7.93
CA ALA A 313 -24.29 -18.76 8.60
C ALA A 313 -23.11 -18.57 7.63
N GLN A 314 -23.18 -19.17 6.44
CA GLN A 314 -22.15 -18.98 5.41
C GLN A 314 -22.18 -17.56 4.84
N ALA A 315 -23.36 -17.03 4.55
CA ALA A 315 -23.51 -15.67 4.01
C ALA A 315 -23.04 -14.59 5.00
N ALA A 316 -23.20 -14.80 6.32
CA ALA A 316 -22.72 -13.88 7.35
C ALA A 316 -21.18 -13.72 7.36
N ASN A 317 -20.44 -14.63 6.72
CA ASN A 317 -19.00 -14.50 6.57
C ASN A 317 -18.58 -13.57 5.43
N LEU A 318 -19.49 -13.22 4.51
CA LEU A 318 -19.18 -12.43 3.33
C LEU A 318 -19.47 -10.95 3.54
N PHE A 319 -18.75 -10.09 2.82
CA PHE A 319 -18.98 -8.64 2.82
C PHE A 319 -19.54 -8.16 1.48
N VAL A 320 -20.56 -7.30 1.54
CA VAL A 320 -21.02 -6.54 0.38
C VAL A 320 -19.88 -5.68 -0.15
N GLY A 321 -19.69 -5.71 -1.47
CA GLY A 321 -18.59 -5.08 -2.21
C GLY A 321 -17.34 -5.95 -2.37
N SER A 322 -17.19 -7.05 -1.60
CA SER A 322 -16.06 -7.96 -1.77
C SER A 322 -16.15 -8.76 -3.07
N ALA A 323 -15.00 -9.24 -3.56
CA ALA A 323 -14.89 -9.98 -4.79
C ALA A 323 -15.06 -11.48 -4.58
N ILE A 324 -15.71 -12.14 -5.54
CA ILE A 324 -15.87 -13.60 -5.59
C ILE A 324 -15.70 -14.10 -7.03
N SER A 325 -15.54 -15.41 -7.17
CA SER A 325 -15.78 -16.15 -8.41
C SER A 325 -16.89 -17.17 -8.20
N ILE A 326 -17.55 -17.55 -9.29
CA ILE A 326 -18.59 -18.57 -9.33
C ILE A 326 -18.20 -19.60 -10.38
N GLY A 327 -18.23 -20.87 -9.98
CA GLY A 327 -17.82 -22.00 -10.81
C GLY A 327 -18.80 -23.17 -10.76
N THR A 328 -18.78 -24.00 -11.79
CA THR A 328 -19.55 -25.25 -11.86
C THR A 328 -19.02 -26.38 -10.97
N ASP A 329 -17.76 -26.34 -10.51
CA ASP A 329 -17.09 -27.36 -9.65
C ASP A 329 -17.44 -28.81 -10.07
N THR A 330 -17.25 -29.08 -11.36
CA THR A 330 -17.52 -30.38 -11.98
C THR A 330 -16.51 -31.45 -11.59
N ASP A 331 -15.27 -31.04 -11.29
CA ASP A 331 -14.17 -31.93 -10.95
C ASP A 331 -13.98 -32.13 -9.43
N GLY A 332 -14.79 -31.44 -8.59
CA GLY A 332 -14.70 -31.50 -7.14
C GLY A 332 -13.50 -30.74 -6.54
N SER A 333 -12.85 -29.88 -7.34
CA SER A 333 -11.68 -29.10 -6.95
C SER A 333 -12.09 -27.77 -6.31
N THR A 334 -11.38 -27.39 -5.24
CA THR A 334 -11.50 -26.05 -4.63
C THR A 334 -10.28 -25.18 -4.91
N ASP A 335 -9.43 -25.56 -5.86
CA ASP A 335 -8.32 -24.73 -6.31
C ASP A 335 -8.84 -23.69 -7.31
N ARG A 336 -8.78 -22.41 -6.93
CA ARG A 336 -9.25 -21.30 -7.75
C ARG A 336 -8.44 -21.09 -9.03
N ASN A 337 -7.31 -21.79 -9.21
CA ASN A 337 -6.62 -21.84 -10.51
C ASN A 337 -7.30 -22.79 -11.52
N VAL A 338 -8.22 -23.65 -11.09
CA VAL A 338 -8.95 -24.56 -11.98
C VAL A 338 -10.11 -23.81 -12.64
N ALA A 339 -10.21 -23.94 -13.96
CA ALA A 339 -11.13 -23.15 -14.78
C ALA A 339 -12.61 -23.31 -14.36
N ASP A 340 -13.04 -24.52 -13.98
CA ASP A 340 -14.42 -24.79 -13.58
C ASP A 340 -14.80 -24.20 -12.20
N VAL A 341 -13.84 -23.69 -11.43
CA VAL A 341 -14.08 -22.96 -10.17
C VAL A 341 -14.49 -21.50 -10.41
N HIS A 342 -14.33 -21.00 -11.64
CA HIS A 342 -14.63 -19.60 -11.98
C HIS A 342 -15.22 -19.42 -13.39
N ASP A 343 -15.72 -20.49 -14.02
CA ASP A 343 -16.22 -20.51 -15.40
C ASP A 343 -17.54 -19.77 -15.61
N ILE A 344 -18.39 -19.64 -14.57
CA ILE A 344 -19.65 -18.88 -14.62
C ILE A 344 -19.36 -17.38 -14.49
N ALA A 345 -18.56 -17.01 -13.50
CA ALA A 345 -18.15 -15.64 -13.27
C ALA A 345 -16.78 -15.61 -12.61
N THR A 346 -15.84 -14.85 -13.19
CA THR A 346 -14.51 -14.64 -12.61
C THR A 346 -14.43 -13.21 -12.09
N GLU A 347 -14.09 -13.04 -10.81
CA GLU A 347 -13.89 -11.74 -10.16
C GLU A 347 -15.06 -10.78 -10.31
N VAL A 348 -16.19 -11.11 -9.70
CA VAL A 348 -17.38 -10.24 -9.62
C VAL A 348 -17.62 -9.76 -8.20
N ARG A 349 -18.29 -8.62 -8.05
CA ARG A 349 -18.59 -8.06 -6.73
C ARG A 349 -19.92 -8.55 -6.18
N ILE A 350 -19.97 -8.73 -4.87
CA ILE A 350 -21.24 -8.88 -4.14
C ILE A 350 -21.92 -7.50 -4.07
N THR A 351 -23.14 -7.39 -4.56
CA THR A 351 -23.92 -6.12 -4.56
C THR A 351 -24.89 -6.03 -3.39
N ALA A 352 -25.43 -7.16 -2.93
CA ALA A 352 -26.30 -7.23 -1.76
C ALA A 352 -26.28 -8.64 -1.15
N ILE A 353 -26.59 -8.73 0.14
CA ILE A 353 -26.85 -9.99 0.84
C ILE A 353 -28.18 -9.84 1.58
N GLU A 354 -29.20 -10.58 1.16
CA GLU A 354 -30.57 -10.42 1.66
C GLU A 354 -31.14 -11.74 2.18
N PRO A 355 -31.94 -11.75 3.26
CA PRO A 355 -32.64 -12.95 3.71
C PRO A 355 -33.68 -13.40 2.67
N VAL A 356 -33.81 -14.71 2.47
CA VAL A 356 -34.82 -15.29 1.58
C VAL A 356 -35.36 -16.58 2.17
N THR A 357 -36.67 -16.82 2.02
CA THR A 357 -37.32 -18.07 2.40
C THR A 357 -37.60 -18.89 1.16
N ILE A 358 -37.11 -20.13 1.12
CA ILE A 358 -37.32 -21.08 0.03
C ILE A 358 -37.79 -22.40 0.65
N GLU A 359 -38.94 -22.91 0.21
CA GLU A 359 -39.54 -24.16 0.73
C GLU A 359 -39.58 -24.21 2.28
N GLU A 360 -40.06 -23.12 2.89
CA GLU A 360 -40.17 -22.94 4.36
C GLU A 360 -38.84 -22.85 5.13
N ALA A 361 -37.70 -23.02 4.46
CA ALA A 361 -36.37 -22.85 5.05
C ALA A 361 -35.82 -21.43 4.81
N GLN A 362 -35.07 -20.92 5.80
CA GLN A 362 -34.43 -19.60 5.73
C GLN A 362 -33.01 -19.72 5.17
N TYR A 363 -32.69 -18.85 4.21
CA TYR A 363 -31.41 -18.73 3.53
C TYR A 363 -31.02 -17.26 3.39
N SER A 364 -29.86 -17.03 2.77
CA SER A 364 -29.44 -15.72 2.30
C SER A 364 -29.10 -15.77 0.81
N ALA A 365 -29.66 -14.82 0.07
CA ALA A 365 -29.35 -14.56 -1.32
C ALA A 365 -28.17 -13.59 -1.42
N VAL A 366 -27.09 -14.03 -2.05
CA VAL A 366 -25.91 -13.20 -2.37
C VAL A 366 -26.05 -12.72 -3.80
N TYR A 367 -26.42 -11.45 -3.99
CA TYR A 367 -26.54 -10.82 -5.30
C TYR A 367 -25.17 -10.38 -5.81
N VAL A 368 -24.94 -10.52 -7.11
CA VAL A 368 -23.62 -10.31 -7.73
C VAL A 368 -23.73 -9.43 -8.97
N ASP A 369 -22.66 -8.66 -9.23
CA ASP A 369 -22.56 -7.77 -10.39
C ASP A 369 -22.19 -8.57 -11.65
N VAL A 370 -23.21 -9.12 -12.31
CA VAL A 370 -23.09 -9.88 -13.56
C VAL A 370 -24.03 -9.34 -14.63
N ALA A 371 -23.57 -9.32 -15.88
CA ALA A 371 -24.37 -8.89 -17.02
C ALA A 371 -25.51 -9.86 -17.33
N GLU A 372 -25.20 -11.16 -17.35
CA GLU A 372 -26.14 -12.23 -17.67
C GLU A 372 -26.52 -13.01 -16.41
N ALA A 373 -27.74 -13.56 -16.42
CA ALA A 373 -28.19 -14.47 -15.37
C ALA A 373 -27.58 -15.87 -15.57
N PHE A 374 -27.46 -16.64 -14.50
CA PHE A 374 -26.85 -17.98 -14.50
C PHE A 374 -27.68 -18.98 -13.70
N ASP A 375 -27.35 -20.25 -13.90
CA ASP A 375 -27.94 -21.36 -13.18
C ASP A 375 -27.00 -21.80 -12.05
N THR A 376 -27.59 -22.22 -10.93
CA THR A 376 -26.87 -22.89 -9.85
C THR A 376 -27.42 -24.30 -9.68
N VAL A 377 -26.52 -25.25 -9.44
CA VAL A 377 -26.83 -26.63 -9.10
C VAL A 377 -26.42 -26.85 -7.66
N LYS A 378 -27.38 -27.30 -6.85
CA LYS A 378 -27.16 -27.59 -5.43
C LYS A 378 -25.97 -28.53 -5.24
N ASP A 379 -25.09 -28.21 -4.30
CA ASP A 379 -23.89 -28.97 -3.95
C ASP A 379 -22.84 -29.10 -5.08
N GLN A 380 -23.06 -28.49 -6.25
CA GLN A 380 -22.17 -28.55 -7.40
C GLN A 380 -21.68 -27.17 -7.83
N THR A 381 -22.50 -26.12 -7.81
CA THR A 381 -21.98 -24.77 -8.09
C THR A 381 -21.25 -24.22 -6.86
N LEU A 382 -20.08 -23.64 -7.07
CA LEU A 382 -19.17 -23.13 -6.04
C LEU A 382 -19.07 -21.61 -6.10
N LEU A 383 -19.12 -20.96 -4.93
CA LEU A 383 -18.75 -19.57 -4.73
C LEU A 383 -17.44 -19.52 -3.96
N SER A 384 -16.46 -18.77 -4.47
CA SER A 384 -15.14 -18.65 -3.87
C SER A 384 -14.74 -17.18 -3.72
N THR A 385 -14.32 -16.75 -2.52
CA THR A 385 -13.81 -15.38 -2.32
C THR A 385 -12.55 -15.13 -3.13
N MET A 386 -12.40 -13.91 -3.64
CA MET A 386 -11.28 -13.50 -4.51
C MET A 386 -10.60 -12.25 -3.96
N PRO A 387 -9.38 -11.92 -4.44
CA PRO A 387 -8.73 -10.65 -4.13
C PRO A 387 -9.64 -9.46 -4.46
N TYR A 388 -9.59 -8.45 -3.58
CA TYR A 388 -10.44 -7.28 -3.67
C TYR A 388 -10.07 -6.43 -4.89
N PHE A 389 -11.11 -5.87 -5.50
CA PHE A 389 -10.96 -4.75 -6.42
C PHE A 389 -10.41 -3.55 -5.66
N SER A 390 -9.70 -2.68 -6.38
CA SER A 390 -9.18 -1.44 -5.82
C SER A 390 -10.29 -0.52 -5.29
N GLY A 391 -9.96 0.27 -4.27
CA GLY A 391 -10.85 1.28 -3.70
C GLY A 391 -11.77 0.76 -2.61
N TRP A 392 -11.44 -0.39 -1.99
CA TRP A 392 -12.18 -0.90 -0.84
C TRP A 392 -12.21 0.11 0.31
N ASN A 393 -11.07 0.77 0.53
CA ASN A 393 -10.83 1.72 1.62
C ASN A 393 -11.07 3.19 1.25
N ASP A 394 -11.70 3.49 0.11
CA ASP A 394 -11.86 4.86 -0.37
C ASP A 394 -12.77 5.75 0.48
N ASP A 395 -13.63 5.15 1.29
CA ASP A 395 -14.54 5.80 2.23
C ASP A 395 -14.05 5.75 3.68
N VAL A 396 -12.84 5.22 3.96
CA VAL A 396 -12.22 5.28 5.27
C VAL A 396 -11.99 6.75 5.65
N GLN A 397 -12.43 7.15 6.85
CA GLN A 397 -12.44 8.55 7.25
C GLN A 397 -11.06 9.15 7.60
N GLY A 398 -10.00 8.33 7.60
CA GLY A 398 -8.63 8.73 7.91
C GLY A 398 -7.62 8.25 6.86
N THR A 399 -6.35 8.59 7.07
CA THR A 399 -5.23 8.20 6.20
C THR A 399 -4.76 6.77 6.43
N ASP A 400 -5.06 6.21 7.60
CA ASP A 400 -4.76 4.84 7.99
C ASP A 400 -6.04 4.15 8.45
N GLY A 401 -6.21 2.87 8.15
CA GLY A 401 -7.46 2.19 8.49
C GLY A 401 -7.76 0.91 7.74
N SER A 402 -9.01 0.50 7.86
CA SER A 402 -9.67 -0.45 6.98
C SER A 402 -11.19 -0.25 7.09
N LYS A 403 -11.94 -0.52 6.02
CA LYS A 403 -13.36 -0.15 5.89
C LYS A 403 -14.22 -0.53 7.10
N TYR A 404 -14.15 -1.78 7.57
CA TYR A 404 -14.94 -2.23 8.72
C TYR A 404 -14.13 -2.43 10.00
N SER A 405 -12.97 -3.08 9.91
CA SER A 405 -12.12 -3.47 11.02
C SER A 405 -10.67 -3.66 10.57
N ALA A 406 -9.79 -2.78 11.06
CA ALA A 406 -8.36 -2.83 10.78
C ALA A 406 -7.65 -4.09 11.30
N THR A 407 -8.29 -4.96 12.09
CA THR A 407 -7.64 -6.13 12.70
C THR A 407 -8.29 -7.47 12.35
N SER A 408 -9.34 -7.47 11.52
CA SER A 408 -10.10 -8.69 11.21
C SER A 408 -9.33 -9.69 10.35
N GLY A 409 -8.34 -9.23 9.59
CA GLY A 409 -7.67 -10.02 8.55
C GLY A 409 -8.53 -10.27 7.31
N LYS A 410 -9.76 -9.72 7.23
CA LYS A 410 -10.71 -10.05 6.17
C LYS A 410 -10.72 -9.08 4.99
N GLU A 411 -10.02 -7.95 5.11
CA GLU A 411 -10.16 -6.83 4.19
C GLU A 411 -8.84 -6.07 4.01
N PRO A 412 -8.66 -5.38 2.86
CA PRO A 412 -7.46 -4.58 2.59
C PRO A 412 -7.15 -3.58 3.70
N GLY A 413 -5.85 -3.33 3.93
CA GLY A 413 -5.37 -2.29 4.82
C GLY A 413 -5.18 -0.96 4.10
N LEU A 414 -5.25 0.14 4.84
CA LEU A 414 -4.91 1.49 4.39
C LEU A 414 -3.82 2.05 5.31
N LEU A 415 -2.72 2.54 4.75
CA LEU A 415 -1.65 3.20 5.50
C LEU A 415 -1.12 4.36 4.66
N GLN A 416 -1.15 5.57 5.20
CA GLN A 416 -0.78 6.79 4.47
C GLN A 416 -1.52 6.95 3.14
N LYS A 417 -2.81 6.60 3.11
CA LYS A 417 -3.71 6.57 1.94
C LYS A 417 -3.40 5.50 0.89
N ILE A 418 -2.40 4.64 1.09
CA ILE A 418 -2.08 3.53 0.19
C ILE A 418 -2.85 2.29 0.65
N GLU A 419 -3.59 1.68 -0.28
CA GLU A 419 -4.28 0.42 -0.07
C GLU A 419 -3.33 -0.76 -0.30
N PHE A 420 -3.23 -1.66 0.67
CA PHE A 420 -2.29 -2.80 0.64
C PHE A 420 -2.95 -4.10 1.11
N GLN A 421 -2.33 -5.23 0.77
CA GLN A 421 -2.83 -6.57 1.09
C GLN A 421 -4.29 -6.78 0.66
N ASN A 422 -4.57 -6.69 -0.65
CA ASN A 422 -5.92 -6.83 -1.18
C ASN A 422 -6.45 -8.28 -1.17
N GLY A 423 -5.73 -9.22 -0.57
CA GLY A 423 -6.06 -10.65 -0.59
C GLY A 423 -5.29 -11.43 -1.65
N SER A 424 -4.37 -10.78 -2.38
CA SER A 424 -3.36 -11.41 -3.23
C SER A 424 -1.96 -10.91 -2.90
N TYR A 425 -0.94 -11.71 -3.21
CA TYR A 425 0.44 -11.26 -3.21
C TYR A 425 0.61 -10.11 -4.20
N LEU A 426 1.35 -9.07 -3.80
CA LEU A 426 1.80 -8.03 -4.72
C LEU A 426 2.99 -8.57 -5.53
N ILE A 427 2.87 -8.58 -6.85
CA ILE A 427 3.99 -8.85 -7.75
C ILE A 427 4.70 -7.52 -8.04
N ILE A 428 5.94 -7.41 -7.54
CA ILE A 428 6.82 -6.27 -7.82
C ILE A 428 7.71 -6.56 -9.03
N SER A 429 8.08 -5.52 -9.77
CA SER A 429 8.75 -5.66 -11.07
C SER A 429 10.25 -5.42 -11.02
N ASP A 430 10.73 -4.60 -10.09
CA ASP A 430 12.14 -4.18 -10.02
C ASP A 430 13.04 -5.13 -9.22
N GLU A 431 12.47 -6.16 -8.60
CA GLU A 431 13.21 -7.19 -7.89
C GLU A 431 13.06 -8.56 -8.56
N ILE A 432 14.19 -9.24 -8.75
CA ILE A 432 14.24 -10.65 -9.08
C ILE A 432 15.02 -11.35 -7.98
N TRP A 433 14.50 -12.46 -7.47
CA TRP A 433 15.20 -13.26 -6.49
C TRP A 433 15.74 -14.53 -7.13
N GLN A 434 16.81 -15.07 -6.58
CA GLN A 434 17.48 -16.23 -7.16
C GLN A 434 17.82 -17.26 -6.10
N TRP A 435 17.30 -18.47 -6.29
CA TRP A 435 17.77 -19.64 -5.57
C TRP A 435 19.11 -20.11 -6.13
N GLY A 436 19.98 -20.58 -5.24
CA GLY A 436 21.29 -21.13 -5.55
C GLY A 436 21.81 -22.03 -4.44
N LYS A 437 23.11 -22.33 -4.51
CA LYS A 437 23.83 -23.01 -3.45
C LYS A 437 25.16 -22.32 -3.17
N ASP A 438 25.56 -22.31 -1.90
CA ASP A 438 26.91 -21.91 -1.51
C ASP A 438 27.90 -23.07 -1.62
N SER A 439 29.14 -22.84 -1.19
CA SER A 439 30.22 -23.85 -1.20
C SER A 439 29.98 -25.03 -0.25
N ASN A 440 29.11 -24.89 0.75
CA ASN A 440 28.72 -25.94 1.68
C ASN A 440 27.51 -26.76 1.17
N GLU A 441 27.01 -26.40 -0.02
CA GLU A 441 25.79 -26.92 -0.64
C GLU A 441 24.50 -26.47 0.04
N ASP A 442 24.58 -25.54 0.99
CA ASP A 442 23.43 -24.90 1.61
C ASP A 442 22.71 -24.03 0.58
N PHE A 443 21.39 -23.99 0.66
CA PHE A 443 20.59 -23.21 -0.28
C PHE A 443 20.75 -21.72 0.00
N THR A 444 20.92 -20.92 -1.05
CA THR A 444 20.97 -19.46 -0.97
C THR A 444 19.79 -18.83 -1.67
N LEU A 445 19.25 -17.75 -1.12
CA LEU A 445 18.27 -16.88 -1.77
C LEU A 445 18.84 -15.47 -1.86
N ASP A 446 19.18 -15.07 -3.08
CA ASP A 446 19.74 -13.77 -3.42
C ASP A 446 18.64 -12.80 -3.87
N CYS A 447 18.80 -11.52 -3.58
CA CYS A 447 17.95 -10.44 -4.08
C CYS A 447 18.72 -9.56 -5.08
N TYR A 448 18.13 -9.32 -6.26
CA TYR A 448 18.64 -8.45 -7.31
C TYR A 448 17.65 -7.32 -7.57
N VAL A 449 18.14 -6.08 -7.67
CA VAL A 449 17.30 -4.89 -7.84
C VAL A 449 17.69 -4.13 -9.09
N CYS A 450 16.73 -3.84 -9.97
CA CYS A 450 16.88 -2.93 -11.11
C CYS A 450 16.24 -1.58 -10.78
N LYS A 451 17.06 -0.56 -10.51
CA LYS A 451 16.53 0.75 -10.09
C LYS A 451 15.89 1.53 -11.23
N ASP A 452 16.32 1.31 -12.47
CA ASP A 452 15.74 1.95 -13.65
C ASP A 452 14.52 1.17 -14.15
N GLN A 453 13.34 1.74 -13.99
CA GLN A 453 12.08 1.09 -14.37
C GLN A 453 11.98 0.82 -15.88
N SER A 454 12.68 1.57 -16.73
CA SER A 454 12.73 1.34 -18.18
C SER A 454 13.61 0.15 -18.58
N LYS A 455 14.45 -0.33 -17.65
CA LYS A 455 15.40 -1.44 -17.84
C LYS A 455 14.98 -2.75 -17.20
N VAL A 456 13.92 -2.72 -16.39
CA VAL A 456 13.33 -3.92 -15.81
C VAL A 456 13.06 -4.98 -16.88
N SER A 457 13.53 -6.19 -16.58
CA SER A 457 13.41 -7.37 -17.42
C SER A 457 12.33 -8.30 -16.87
N GLY A 458 11.47 -8.79 -17.77
CA GLY A 458 10.47 -9.79 -17.42
C GLY A 458 11.00 -11.20 -17.28
N THR A 459 12.22 -11.50 -17.73
CA THR A 459 12.65 -12.89 -17.98
C THR A 459 14.01 -13.27 -17.39
N ALA A 460 14.83 -12.30 -17.01
CA ALA A 460 16.20 -12.56 -16.54
C ALA A 460 16.76 -11.41 -15.72
N VAL A 461 17.75 -11.72 -14.87
CA VAL A 461 18.66 -10.74 -14.27
C VAL A 461 19.62 -10.25 -15.35
N THR A 462 19.53 -8.97 -15.74
CA THR A 462 20.42 -8.32 -16.72
C THR A 462 21.56 -7.57 -16.03
N GLU A 463 22.40 -6.87 -16.79
CA GLU A 463 23.45 -6.01 -16.23
C GLU A 463 22.93 -4.80 -15.43
N ASP A 464 21.67 -4.41 -15.65
CA ASP A 464 21.01 -3.31 -14.92
C ASP A 464 20.56 -3.72 -13.50
N TYR A 465 20.54 -5.02 -13.22
CA TYR A 465 20.21 -5.56 -11.91
C TYR A 465 21.45 -5.66 -11.02
N VAL A 466 21.36 -5.10 -9.82
CA VAL A 466 22.43 -5.15 -8.82
C VAL A 466 22.07 -6.15 -7.72
N LYS A 467 22.93 -7.16 -7.53
CA LYS A 467 22.84 -8.08 -6.38
C LYS A 467 23.01 -7.31 -5.08
N GLN A 468 22.14 -7.56 -4.11
CA GLN A 468 22.27 -7.03 -2.77
C GLN A 468 23.15 -7.97 -1.94
N GLU A 469 24.48 -7.84 -2.07
CA GLU A 469 25.47 -8.81 -1.54
C GLU A 469 25.31 -9.11 -0.04
N GLY A 470 24.92 -8.12 0.77
CA GLY A 470 24.71 -8.27 2.21
C GLY A 470 23.37 -8.91 2.62
N LEU A 471 22.50 -9.23 1.66
CA LEU A 471 21.12 -9.69 1.90
C LEU A 471 20.89 -11.16 1.53
N THR A 472 21.95 -11.90 1.19
CA THR A 472 21.84 -13.34 0.86
C THR A 472 21.31 -14.10 2.08
N LEU A 473 20.16 -14.77 1.93
CA LEU A 473 19.64 -15.69 2.94
C LEU A 473 20.18 -17.10 2.69
N THR A 474 20.63 -17.79 3.74
CA THR A 474 21.16 -19.16 3.65
C THR A 474 20.31 -20.13 4.46
N PHE A 475 20.06 -21.31 3.89
CA PHE A 475 19.24 -22.36 4.49
C PHE A 475 19.95 -23.72 4.41
N PRO A 476 19.93 -24.53 5.47
CA PRO A 476 20.61 -25.82 5.48
C PRO A 476 20.20 -26.74 4.33
N LYS A 477 21.18 -27.41 3.70
CA LYS A 477 20.98 -28.31 2.56
C LYS A 477 20.04 -29.49 2.82
N ASP A 478 19.95 -29.93 4.08
CA ASP A 478 19.10 -31.03 4.49
C ASP A 478 17.61 -30.63 4.58
N ASN A 479 17.31 -29.33 4.49
CA ASN A 479 15.95 -28.81 4.62
C ASN A 479 15.36 -28.48 3.25
N THR A 480 15.02 -29.52 2.49
CA THR A 480 14.59 -29.44 1.08
C THR A 480 13.10 -29.17 0.87
N ASN A 481 12.27 -29.38 1.89
CA ASN A 481 10.83 -29.19 1.78
C ASN A 481 10.43 -27.72 1.89
N TRP A 482 9.33 -27.38 1.24
CA TRP A 482 8.70 -26.09 1.44
C TRP A 482 8.30 -25.92 2.91
N ARG A 483 8.42 -24.70 3.41
CA ARG A 483 8.04 -24.37 4.78
C ARG A 483 7.86 -22.87 4.93
N TRP A 484 7.10 -22.52 5.95
CA TRP A 484 7.13 -21.16 6.44
C TRP A 484 8.28 -20.94 7.42
N GLN A 485 8.84 -19.74 7.36
CA GLN A 485 9.80 -19.21 8.32
C GLN A 485 9.41 -17.80 8.73
N TRP A 486 9.58 -17.45 10.01
CA TRP A 486 9.08 -16.21 10.57
C TRP A 486 10.18 -15.17 10.71
N ILE A 487 9.88 -13.97 10.23
CA ILE A 487 10.86 -12.89 10.11
C ILE A 487 11.12 -12.30 11.50
N GLU A 488 12.40 -12.32 11.89
CA GLU A 488 12.90 -11.78 13.16
C GLU A 488 12.95 -10.25 13.11
N ASP A 489 13.67 -9.75 12.10
CA ASP A 489 14.01 -8.36 11.86
C ASP A 489 14.21 -8.15 10.35
N THR A 490 14.00 -6.93 9.86
CA THR A 490 14.27 -6.53 8.47
C THR A 490 15.51 -5.64 8.37
N ASP A 491 16.16 -5.69 7.20
CA ASP A 491 17.37 -4.91 6.91
C ASP A 491 17.13 -3.40 6.98
N CYS A 492 18.16 -2.63 7.36
CA CYS A 492 18.11 -1.16 7.45
C CYS A 492 18.32 -0.46 6.10
N GLY A 493 18.58 -1.20 5.02
CA GLY A 493 18.85 -0.70 3.68
C GLY A 493 17.61 -0.23 2.93
N ASP A 494 17.73 -0.22 1.60
CA ASP A 494 16.71 0.35 0.71
C ASP A 494 15.68 -0.71 0.23
N VAL A 495 15.92 -1.99 0.54
CA VAL A 495 15.05 -3.12 0.20
C VAL A 495 14.40 -3.62 1.48
N GLU A 496 13.09 -3.86 1.43
CA GLU A 496 12.40 -4.51 2.55
C GLU A 496 12.66 -6.02 2.48
N TRP A 497 13.72 -6.44 3.17
CA TRP A 497 14.25 -7.79 3.15
C TRP A 497 14.47 -8.34 4.57
N PRO A 498 14.21 -9.64 4.82
CA PRO A 498 14.55 -10.26 6.09
C PRO A 498 16.05 -10.22 6.38
N SER A 499 16.42 -9.91 7.61
CA SER A 499 17.79 -10.08 8.13
C SER A 499 17.93 -11.31 9.03
N GLY A 500 16.80 -11.94 9.37
CA GLY A 500 16.69 -13.19 10.12
C GLY A 500 15.28 -13.76 9.96
N VAL A 501 15.15 -15.09 9.95
CA VAL A 501 13.90 -15.79 9.60
C VAL A 501 13.58 -16.98 10.53
N ASN A 502 14.19 -17.06 11.72
CA ASN A 502 13.95 -18.14 12.67
C ASN A 502 13.14 -17.69 13.90
N ALA A 503 12.30 -16.65 13.75
CA ALA A 503 11.41 -16.25 14.83
C ALA A 503 10.47 -17.41 15.20
N SER A 504 10.14 -17.52 16.48
CA SER A 504 9.45 -18.68 17.05
C SER A 504 7.97 -18.83 16.64
N GLY A 505 7.36 -17.82 16.02
CA GLY A 505 5.94 -17.82 15.65
C GLY A 505 5.50 -16.57 14.89
N SER A 506 4.31 -16.62 14.30
CA SER A 506 3.64 -15.48 13.65
C SER A 506 3.27 -14.33 14.62
N GLY A 507 3.29 -14.59 15.92
CA GLY A 507 3.00 -13.61 16.97
C GLY A 507 4.19 -12.75 17.41
N VAL A 508 5.40 -13.02 16.91
CA VAL A 508 6.66 -12.41 17.40
C VAL A 508 7.51 -11.86 16.25
N GLY A 509 8.57 -11.12 16.56
CA GLY A 509 9.45 -10.51 15.55
C GLY A 509 8.70 -9.49 14.71
N CYS A 510 8.84 -9.55 13.40
CA CYS A 510 8.08 -8.70 12.47
C CYS A 510 6.61 -9.12 12.33
N LYS A 511 6.20 -10.24 12.93
CA LYS A 511 4.86 -10.85 12.75
C LYS A 511 4.51 -11.06 11.27
N ALA A 512 5.51 -11.49 10.50
CA ALA A 512 5.43 -11.75 9.07
C ALA A 512 6.28 -12.96 8.68
N GLY A 513 5.99 -13.56 7.53
CA GLY A 513 6.64 -14.78 7.08
C GLY A 513 7.37 -14.70 5.75
N LEU A 514 8.34 -15.59 5.60
CA LEU A 514 8.94 -15.96 4.33
C LEU A 514 8.48 -17.37 4.00
N SER A 515 7.80 -17.52 2.86
CA SER A 515 7.48 -18.83 2.29
C SER A 515 8.74 -19.35 1.59
N VAL A 516 9.41 -20.32 2.22
CA VAL A 516 10.71 -20.83 1.80
C VAL A 516 10.52 -22.08 0.93
N TYR A 517 10.93 -21.99 -0.34
CA TYR A 517 10.89 -23.08 -1.32
C TYR A 517 12.28 -23.35 -1.88
N PRO A 518 13.15 -24.05 -1.12
CA PRO A 518 14.55 -24.22 -1.48
C PRO A 518 14.71 -24.90 -2.84
N ALA A 519 15.59 -24.35 -3.66
CA ALA A 519 15.93 -24.93 -4.96
C ALA A 519 17.44 -24.81 -5.20
N ALA A 520 18.01 -25.78 -5.92
CA ALA A 520 19.44 -25.73 -6.25
C ALA A 520 19.79 -24.57 -7.21
N SER A 521 18.81 -24.11 -7.99
CA SER A 521 18.91 -22.93 -8.84
C SER A 521 17.52 -22.41 -9.21
N GLY A 522 17.45 -21.15 -9.64
CA GLY A 522 16.32 -20.63 -10.41
C GLY A 522 15.85 -19.24 -10.00
N LEU A 523 15.36 -18.49 -10.98
CA LEU A 523 14.83 -17.14 -10.75
C LEU A 523 13.40 -17.21 -10.19
N ARG A 524 13.06 -16.23 -9.36
CA ARG A 524 11.77 -16.03 -8.73
C ARG A 524 11.33 -14.59 -8.89
N ALA A 525 10.04 -14.40 -9.10
CA ALA A 525 9.43 -13.08 -9.09
C ALA A 525 9.30 -12.60 -7.63
N GLY A 526 9.44 -11.29 -7.40
CA GLY A 526 9.20 -10.71 -6.08
C GLY A 526 7.71 -10.71 -5.75
N TRP A 527 7.27 -11.66 -4.90
CA TRP A 527 5.88 -11.75 -4.43
C TRP A 527 5.82 -11.36 -2.95
N LEU A 528 5.12 -10.26 -2.67
CA LEU A 528 5.08 -9.64 -1.34
C LEU A 528 3.72 -9.78 -0.65
N TRP A 529 3.72 -9.55 0.66
CA TRP A 529 2.58 -9.27 1.53
C TRP A 529 1.73 -10.43 2.03
N CYS A 530 1.32 -11.37 1.15
CA CYS A 530 0.46 -12.57 1.39
C CYS A 530 -0.83 -12.54 0.55
N HIS A 531 -1.55 -13.67 0.53
CA HIS A 531 -2.94 -13.76 0.06
C HIS A 531 -3.94 -14.05 1.20
N LEU A 532 -5.23 -14.06 0.85
CA LEU A 532 -6.39 -14.16 1.76
C LEU A 532 -6.54 -15.49 2.55
N ASP A 533 -5.56 -16.39 2.48
CA ASP A 533 -5.53 -17.72 3.14
C ASP A 533 -4.26 -17.94 3.98
N ASP A 534 -3.35 -16.97 4.01
CA ASP A 534 -2.06 -17.14 4.70
C ASP A 534 -2.18 -16.98 6.23
N GLY A 535 -3.31 -16.48 6.74
CA GLY A 535 -3.56 -16.31 8.17
C GLY A 535 -2.49 -15.43 8.83
N GLY A 536 -1.84 -15.95 9.87
CA GLY A 536 -0.75 -15.25 10.57
C GLY A 536 0.56 -15.14 9.79
N CYS A 537 0.64 -15.69 8.58
CA CYS A 537 1.84 -15.70 7.73
C CYS A 537 1.84 -14.48 6.79
N CYS A 538 1.51 -13.30 7.31
CA CYS A 538 1.17 -12.12 6.51
C CYS A 538 1.91 -10.85 6.96
N GLY A 539 1.78 -9.78 6.18
CA GLY A 539 2.22 -8.44 6.56
C GLY A 539 3.19 -7.81 5.57
N VAL A 540 3.52 -6.54 5.77
CA VAL A 540 4.29 -5.74 4.80
C VAL A 540 5.67 -6.34 4.49
N ALA A 541 6.29 -7.00 5.46
CA ALA A 541 7.57 -7.70 5.31
C ALA A 541 7.45 -9.11 4.70
N CYS A 542 6.24 -9.65 4.52
CA CYS A 542 6.00 -11.02 4.04
C CYS A 542 6.48 -11.20 2.59
N ARG A 543 7.07 -12.37 2.29
CA ARG A 543 7.65 -12.72 0.97
C ARG A 543 7.37 -14.17 0.61
N SER A 544 7.28 -14.48 -0.68
CA SER A 544 7.17 -15.86 -1.19
C SER A 544 8.26 -16.19 -2.21
N SER A 545 9.12 -17.17 -1.88
CA SER A 545 10.23 -17.61 -2.73
C SER A 545 9.88 -18.74 -3.72
N ASN A 546 8.58 -19.04 -3.88
CA ASN A 546 8.09 -20.13 -4.72
C ASN A 546 7.97 -19.76 -6.21
N SER A 547 7.40 -18.57 -6.46
CA SER A 547 6.84 -18.23 -7.77
C SER A 547 7.94 -17.91 -8.79
N SER A 548 8.00 -18.69 -9.86
CA SER A 548 8.88 -18.39 -11.00
C SER A 548 8.45 -17.09 -11.71
N LEU A 549 9.31 -16.54 -12.58
CA LEU A 549 8.98 -15.36 -13.38
C LEU A 549 7.78 -15.57 -14.33
N GLY A 550 7.44 -16.83 -14.62
CA GLY A 550 6.31 -17.24 -15.47
C GLY A 550 5.09 -17.73 -14.68
N ALA A 551 5.15 -17.77 -13.35
CA ALA A 551 4.03 -18.22 -12.52
C ALA A 551 2.87 -17.23 -12.61
N ALA A 552 1.65 -17.72 -12.82
CA ALA A 552 0.45 -16.95 -13.05
C ALA A 552 -0.70 -17.62 -12.30
N ASP A 553 -1.04 -17.09 -11.13
CA ASP A 553 -2.01 -17.69 -10.22
C ASP A 553 -3.07 -16.66 -9.80
N TRP A 554 -4.22 -17.13 -9.32
CA TRP A 554 -5.32 -16.29 -8.81
C TRP A 554 -4.88 -15.38 -7.64
N TYR A 555 -3.89 -15.83 -6.87
CA TYR A 555 -3.41 -15.19 -5.64
C TYR A 555 -2.16 -14.32 -5.84
N GLY A 556 -1.74 -14.07 -7.09
CA GLY A 556 -0.68 -13.11 -7.40
C GLY A 556 -1.21 -12.02 -8.33
N ALA A 557 -1.16 -10.76 -7.90
CA ALA A 557 -1.64 -9.63 -8.70
C ALA A 557 -0.53 -8.61 -8.96
N LEU A 558 -0.57 -8.01 -10.15
CA LEU A 558 0.39 -6.98 -10.53
C LEU A 558 0.25 -5.73 -9.64
N GLY A 559 1.38 -5.20 -9.21
CA GLY A 559 1.43 -3.87 -8.62
C GLY A 559 1.46 -2.75 -9.66
N ALA A 560 1.03 -1.56 -9.24
CA ALA A 560 1.05 -0.36 -10.08
C ALA A 560 2.35 0.44 -9.98
N ASP A 561 2.68 1.14 -11.06
CA ASP A 561 3.84 2.04 -11.12
C ASP A 561 3.65 3.30 -10.26
N GLY A 562 4.68 3.67 -9.50
CA GLY A 562 4.84 4.97 -8.83
C GLY A 562 5.84 5.87 -9.57
N LEU A 563 6.33 6.94 -8.94
CA LEU A 563 7.24 7.89 -9.60
C LEU A 563 8.65 7.34 -9.90
N ASN A 564 9.11 6.34 -9.14
CA ASN A 564 10.43 5.72 -9.30
C ASN A 564 10.89 5.62 -10.76
N GLY A 565 12.05 6.20 -11.05
CA GLY A 565 12.65 6.29 -12.38
C GLY A 565 13.96 5.54 -12.48
#